data_AF-A0A0N1F3K6-F1
#
_entry.id   AF-A0A0N1F3K6-F1
#
_cell.length_a   1.000
_cell.length_b   1.000
_cell.length_c   1.000
_cell.angle_alpha   90.00
_cell.angle_beta   90.00
_cell.angle_gamma   90.00
#
_symmetry.space_group_name_H-M   'P 1'
#
loop_
_entity.id
_entity.type
_entity.pdbx_description
1 polymer ?
#
loop_
_entity_poly.entity_id
_entity_poly.type
_entity_poly.pdbx_seq_one_letter_code
_entity_poly.pdbx_strand_id
1 'polypeptide(L)' 'MSDSLAIVQSFAVTQASATQQVLQTEFLRQQAQADQSVVALLQQSLEQTQAALPAGQGQAVDITA' A
#
# COMPACT_ATOMS: atom_id res chain seq x y z
N MET A 1 37.42 -6.57 29.59
CA MET A 1 37.35 -5.42 28.67
C MET A 1 37.04 -5.83 27.22
N SER A 2 37.45 -7.01 26.73
CA SER A 2 37.16 -7.44 25.34
C SER A 2 35.76 -8.04 25.14
N ASP A 3 35.22 -8.80 26.11
CA ASP A 3 33.88 -9.42 25.99
C ASP A 3 32.74 -8.41 25.92
N SER A 4 32.85 -7.31 26.66
CA SER A 4 31.86 -6.23 26.66
C SER A 4 31.71 -5.57 25.28
N LEU A 5 32.80 -5.44 24.52
CA LEU A 5 32.76 -4.87 23.16
C LEU A 5 32.14 -5.85 22.16
N ALA A 6 32.43 -7.15 22.29
CA ALA A 6 31.83 -8.19 21.45
C ALA A 6 30.31 -8.31 21.68
N ILE A 7 29.86 -8.16 22.93
CA ILE A 7 28.42 -8.16 23.27
C ILE A 7 27.72 -6.92 22.71
N VAL A 8 28.33 -5.73 22.81
CA VAL A 8 27.74 -4.51 22.24
C VAL A 8 27.63 -4.60 20.72
N GLN A 9 28.65 -5.15 20.05
CA GLN A 9 28.63 -5.28 18.59
C GLN A 9 27.61 -6.31 18.11
N SER A 10 27.50 -7.46 18.79
CA SER A 10 26.46 -8.45 18.50
C SER A 10 25.06 -7.94 18.81
N PHE A 11 24.87 -7.14 19.86
CA PHE A 11 23.60 -6.48 20.17
C PHE A 11 23.21 -5.46 19.09
N ALA A 12 24.16 -4.63 18.63
CA ALA A 12 23.93 -3.68 17.55
C ALA A 12 23.57 -4.37 16.23
N VAL A 13 24.25 -5.49 15.90
CA VAL A 13 23.93 -6.31 14.72
C VAL A 13 22.54 -6.95 14.84
N THR A 14 22.18 -7.44 16.03
CA THR A 14 20.86 -8.03 16.29
C THR A 14 19.75 -6.97 16.23
N GLN A 15 19.99 -5.79 16.77
CA GLN A 15 19.04 -4.68 16.68
C GLN A 15 18.87 -4.18 15.25
N ALA A 16 19.98 -4.08 14.50
CA ALA A 16 19.96 -3.69 13.09
C ALA A 16 19.19 -4.72 12.23
N SER A 17 19.38 -6.02 12.45
CA SER A 17 18.66 -7.06 11.71
C SER A 17 17.16 -7.08 12.04
N ALA A 18 16.80 -6.93 13.32
CA ALA A 18 15.40 -6.81 13.74
C ALA A 18 14.73 -5.57 13.12
N THR A 19 15.44 -4.43 13.11
CA THR A 19 14.95 -3.19 12.48
C THR A 19 14.77 -3.36 10.98
N GLN A 20 15.71 -4.02 10.29
CA GLN A 20 15.58 -4.28 8.84
C GLN A 20 14.40 -5.19 8.50
N GLN A 21 14.11 -6.20 9.33
CA GLN A 21 12.93 -7.05 9.13
C GLN A 21 11.63 -6.27 9.33
N VAL A 22 11.55 -5.46 10.39
CA VAL A 22 10.39 -4.61 10.66
C VAL A 22 10.20 -3.58 9.53
N LEU A 23 11.27 -2.92 9.08
CA LEU A 23 11.20 -1.97 7.98
C LEU A 23 10.70 -2.60 6.68
N GLN A 24 11.11 -3.82 6.36
CA GLN A 24 10.59 -4.53 5.18
C GLN A 24 9.10 -4.81 5.30
N THR A 25 8.65 -5.29 6.46
CA THR A 25 7.21 -5.52 6.71
C THR A 25 6.41 -4.23 6.65
N GLU A 26 6.89 -3.15 7.28
CA GLU A 26 6.25 -1.84 7.25
C GLU A 26 6.25 -1.23 5.84
N PHE A 27 7.28 -1.47 5.04
CA PHE A 27 7.33 -1.01 3.65
C PHE A 27 6.28 -1.72 2.79
N LEU A 28 6.16 -3.04 2.90
CA LEU A 28 5.10 -3.80 2.24
C LEU A 28 3.70 -3.35 2.70
N ARG A 29 3.54 -3.08 4.00
CA ARG A 29 2.29 -2.57 4.56
C ARG A 29 1.94 -1.18 4.01
N GLN A 30 2.91 -0.27 3.94
CA GLN A 30 2.74 1.07 3.36
C GLN A 30 2.39 1.00 1.88
N GLN A 31 3.04 0.11 1.11
CA GLN A 31 2.72 -0.11 -0.29
C GLN A 31 1.28 -0.59 -0.47
N ALA A 32 0.85 -1.60 0.31
CA ALA A 32 -0.53 -2.09 0.26
C ALA A 32 -1.56 -1.02 0.67
N GLN A 33 -1.22 -0.15 1.62
CA GLN A 33 -2.08 0.95 2.03
C GLN A 33 -2.19 2.04 0.95
N ALA A 34 -1.09 2.33 0.23
CA ALA A 34 -1.10 3.23 -0.91
C ALA A 34 -2.00 2.69 -2.04
N ASP A 35 -1.91 1.40 -2.36
CA ASP A 35 -2.77 0.78 -3.38
C ASP A 35 -4.25 0.86 -3.01
N GLN A 36 -4.62 0.61 -1.75
CA GLN A 36 -6.00 0.79 -1.29
C GLN A 36 -6.48 2.24 -1.42
N SER A 37 -5.61 3.22 -1.17
CA SER A 37 -5.98 4.63 -1.33
C SER A 37 -6.27 5.00 -2.79
N VAL A 38 -5.53 4.42 -3.75
CA VAL A 38 -5.78 4.60 -5.18
C VAL A 38 -7.11 3.97 -5.57
N VAL A 39 -7.40 2.75 -5.09
CA VAL A 39 -8.68 2.09 -5.34
C VAL A 39 -9.84 2.90 -4.77
N ALA A 40 -9.70 3.44 -3.55
CA ALA A 40 -10.72 4.29 -2.93
C ALA A 40 -10.96 5.58 -3.73
N LEU A 41 -9.89 6.23 -4.21
CA LEU A 41 -10.01 7.41 -5.08
C LEU A 41 -10.70 7.09 -6.41
N LEU A 42 -10.40 5.94 -7.01
CA LEU A 42 -11.07 5.48 -8.23
C LEU A 42 -12.55 5.20 -7.98
N GLN A 43 -12.90 4.52 -6.88
CA GLN A 43 -14.29 4.28 -6.50
C GLN A 43 -15.07 5.58 -6.28
N GLN A 44 -14.49 6.52 -5.53
CA GLN A 44 -15.09 7.84 -5.31
C GLN A 44 -15.26 8.62 -6.62
N SER A 45 -14.28 8.56 -7.52
CA SER A 45 -14.35 9.20 -8.83
C SER A 45 -15.44 8.59 -9.70
N LEU A 46 -15.61 7.27 -9.66
CA LEU A 46 -16.68 6.56 -10.36
C LEU A 46 -18.05 6.93 -9.78
N GLU A 47 -18.22 7.01 -8.47
CA GLU A 47 -19.48 7.43 -7.84
C GLU A 47 -19.86 8.86 -8.23
N GLN A 48 -18.90 9.79 -8.23
CA GLN A 48 -19.13 11.17 -8.67
C GLN A 48 -19.45 11.25 -10.17
N THR A 49 -18.76 10.46 -11.00
CA THR A 49 -19.01 10.41 -12.45
C THR A 49 -20.36 9.77 -12.75
N GLN A 50 -20.71 8.66 -12.08
CA GLN A 50 -22.00 7.99 -12.17
C GLN A 50 -23.15 8.94 -11.78
N ALA A 51 -22.95 9.75 -10.73
CA ALA A 51 -23.93 10.76 -10.32
C ALA A 51 -24.06 11.93 -11.32
N ALA A 52 -23.05 12.19 -12.15
CA ALA A 52 -23.02 13.27 -13.13
C ALA A 52 -23.41 12.83 -14.56
N LEU A 53 -23.49 11.53 -14.84
CA LEU A 53 -23.89 11.03 -16.16
C LEU A 53 -25.39 11.27 -16.38
N PRO A 54 -25.78 11.98 -17.47
CA PRO A 54 -27.18 12.13 -17.85
C PRO A 54 -27.83 10.76 -18.07
N ALA A 55 -29.09 10.60 -17.65
CA ALA A 55 -29.85 9.37 -17.87
C ALA A 55 -29.78 8.93 -19.34
N GLY A 56 -29.13 7.80 -19.61
CA GLY A 56 -28.94 7.23 -20.96
C GLY A 56 -27.49 6.92 -21.35
N GLN A 57 -26.48 7.54 -20.72
CA GLN A 57 -25.07 7.18 -20.94
C GLN A 57 -24.65 6.09 -19.95
N GLY A 58 -24.86 4.83 -20.33
CA GLY A 58 -24.57 3.66 -19.49
C GLY A 58 -25.48 2.47 -19.74
N GLN A 59 -26.55 2.64 -20.54
CA GLN A 59 -27.23 1.50 -21.11
C GLN A 59 -26.30 0.80 -22.09
N ALA A 60 -26.22 -0.53 -22.00
CA ALA A 60 -25.58 -1.37 -22.99
C ALA A 60 -26.17 -1.03 -24.36
N VAL A 61 -25.43 -0.27 -25.15
CA VAL A 61 -25.74 -0.10 -26.57
C VAL A 61 -25.54 -1.46 -27.21
N ASP A 62 -26.62 -2.04 -27.69
CA ASP A 62 -26.61 -3.34 -28.35
C ASP A 62 -25.73 -3.23 -29.60
N ILE A 63 -24.49 -3.70 -29.50
CA ILE A 63 -23.53 -3.78 -30.60
C ILE A 63 -23.86 -5.03 -31.43
N THR A 64 -25.05 -5.05 -32.03
CA THR A 64 -25.38 -5.96 -33.12
C THR A 64 -26.01 -5.18 -34.27
N ALA A 65 -25.16 -4.79 -35.22
CA ALA A 65 -25.51 -4.49 -36.60
C ALA A 65 -24.39 -5.01 -37.51
#